data_AF-A0A5N6XTK2-F1
#
_entry.id   AF-A0A5N6XTK2-F1
#
_cell.length_a   1.000
_cell.length_b   1.000
_cell.length_c   1.000
_cell.angle_alpha   90.00
_cell.angle_beta   90.00
_cell.angle_gamma   90.00
#
_symmetry.space_group_name_H-M   'P 1'
#
loop_
_entity.id
_entity.type
_entity.pdbx_description
1 polymer ?
#
loop_
_entity_poly.entity_id
_entity_poly.type
_entity_poly.pdbx_seq_one_letter_code
_entity_poly.pdbx_strand_id
1 'polypeptide(L)'
;MSLLSPVADLTNSFLSYERNAHCDNFPTPIEKLPYLEKTFPTCPAWPTCPPRANPYCEAGMLTHPLASPAAADDWTGACLLWLGSGQEQIVDASRLVAREVHRVGGSITLREYENMPHTFLVVFWTAPQTKQILAEWAQSIVRFGRGERPTSNAQFIRARVLTAEPLVVEDLVSFTVEQAQEWMWTKTHGYKVPAFHQEGRSSL
;
A
#
# COMPACT_ATOMS: atom_id res chain seq x y z
N MET A 1 14.76 -0.41 -6.43
CA MET A 1 14.06 -0.72 -5.17
C MET A 1 13.17 -1.93 -5.40
N SER A 2 13.09 -2.85 -4.44
CA SER A 2 12.33 -4.09 -4.55
C SER A 2 11.46 -4.26 -3.30
N LEU A 3 10.14 -4.21 -3.46
CA LEU A 3 9.18 -4.08 -2.36
C LEU A 3 8.14 -5.21 -2.40
N LEU A 4 7.72 -5.65 -1.21
CA LEU A 4 6.64 -6.59 -1.00
C LEU A 4 5.51 -5.89 -0.25
N SER A 5 4.27 -6.04 -0.73
CA SER A 5 3.06 -5.43 -0.20
C SER A 5 3.26 -3.96 0.21
N PRO A 6 3.79 -3.08 -0.67
CA PRO A 6 4.07 -1.71 -0.28
C PRO A 6 2.79 -0.93 0.00
N VAL A 7 2.82 -0.14 1.07
CA VAL A 7 1.79 0.86 1.39
C VAL A 7 2.23 2.19 0.76
N ALA A 8 1.59 2.57 -0.34
CA ALA A 8 1.86 3.83 -1.04
C ALA A 8 0.85 4.95 -0.70
N ASP A 9 -0.16 4.63 0.10
CA ASP A 9 -1.16 5.56 0.63
C ASP A 9 -1.55 5.17 2.06
N LEU A 10 -1.46 6.13 2.98
CA LEU A 10 -1.85 5.97 4.38
C LEU A 10 -3.28 6.45 4.66
N THR A 11 -3.94 7.10 3.71
CA THR A 11 -5.31 7.60 3.88
C THR A 11 -6.36 6.53 3.63
N ASN A 12 -6.04 5.50 2.85
CA ASN A 12 -6.92 4.40 2.47
C ASN A 12 -8.15 4.91 1.69
N SER A 13 -7.91 5.80 0.74
CA SER A 13 -8.98 6.49 -0.02
C SER A 13 -9.38 5.80 -1.32
N PHE A 14 -8.63 4.78 -1.76
CA PHE A 14 -8.81 4.15 -3.07
C PHE A 14 -9.86 3.04 -3.07
N LEU A 15 -10.43 2.78 -4.25
CA LEU A 15 -11.50 1.78 -4.45
C LEU A 15 -11.07 0.36 -4.08
N SER A 16 -9.80 0.00 -4.28
CA SER A 16 -9.28 -1.29 -3.82
C SER A 16 -9.55 -1.55 -2.35
N TYR A 17 -9.61 -0.51 -1.52
CA TYR A 17 -9.75 -0.67 -0.08
C TYR A 17 -11.08 -1.31 0.32
N GLU A 18 -12.15 -0.99 -0.39
CA GLU A 18 -13.46 -1.62 -0.19
C GLU A 18 -13.62 -2.85 -1.09
N ARG A 19 -13.22 -2.75 -2.37
CA ARG A 19 -13.36 -3.82 -3.36
C ARG A 19 -12.68 -5.12 -2.93
N ASN A 20 -11.49 -5.02 -2.35
CA ASN A 20 -10.66 -6.18 -2.00
C ASN A 20 -10.78 -6.58 -0.52
N ALA A 21 -11.63 -5.91 0.29
CA ALA A 21 -11.80 -6.24 1.71
C ALA A 21 -12.23 -7.69 1.97
N HIS A 22 -12.84 -8.36 0.98
CA HIS A 22 -13.26 -9.76 1.07
C HIS A 22 -12.11 -10.77 1.08
N CYS A 23 -10.91 -10.39 0.63
CA CYS A 23 -9.75 -11.27 0.52
C CYS A 23 -8.48 -10.71 1.20
N ASP A 24 -8.61 -9.66 2.01
CA ASP A 24 -7.51 -9.01 2.70
C ASP A 24 -7.72 -8.95 4.23
N ASN A 25 -6.70 -8.49 4.97
CA ASN A 25 -6.67 -8.47 6.43
C ASN A 25 -6.67 -7.06 7.04
N PHE A 26 -6.81 -5.99 6.25
CA PHE A 26 -6.98 -4.65 6.80
C PHE A 26 -8.40 -4.48 7.35
N PRO A 27 -8.57 -3.85 8.53
CA PRO A 27 -9.88 -3.69 9.13
C PRO A 27 -10.72 -2.71 8.32
N THR A 28 -11.98 -3.07 8.08
CA THR A 28 -12.98 -2.19 7.45
C THR A 28 -14.19 -2.00 8.38
N PRO A 29 -14.62 -0.76 8.68
CA PRO A 29 -14.03 0.50 8.25
C PRO A 29 -12.81 0.89 9.11
N ILE A 30 -11.91 1.70 8.57
CA ILE A 30 -10.62 2.05 9.20
C ILE A 30 -10.77 2.82 10.52
N GLU A 31 -11.90 3.50 10.70
CA GLU A 31 -12.27 4.20 11.92
C GLU A 31 -12.40 3.24 13.13
N LYS A 32 -12.40 1.92 12.90
CA LYS A 32 -12.33 0.86 13.91
C LYS A 32 -10.95 0.24 14.05
N LEU A 33 -9.89 0.94 13.64
CA LEU A 33 -8.53 0.49 13.92
C LEU A 33 -8.34 0.33 15.42
N PRO A 34 -7.64 -0.72 15.89
CA PRO A 34 -7.53 -1.01 17.32
C PRO A 34 -7.10 0.20 18.15
N TYR A 35 -6.13 0.99 17.68
CA TYR A 35 -5.62 2.16 18.40
C TYR A 35 -6.61 3.34 18.51
N LEU A 36 -7.76 3.27 17.84
CA LEU A 36 -8.88 4.22 17.92
C LEU A 36 -10.03 3.70 18.78
N GLU A 37 -9.93 2.48 19.31
CA GLU A 37 -10.95 1.89 20.19
C GLU A 37 -10.72 2.29 21.66
N LYS A 38 -11.80 2.54 22.41
CA LYS A 38 -11.73 2.96 23.82
C LYS A 38 -11.00 1.94 24.71
N THR A 39 -11.07 0.67 24.33
CA THR A 39 -10.45 -0.45 25.07
C THR A 39 -8.99 -0.67 24.73
N PHE A 40 -8.43 0.09 23.77
CA PHE A 40 -7.02 -0.04 23.43
C PHE A 40 -6.13 0.44 24.58
N PRO A 41 -5.07 -0.31 24.93
CA PRO A 41 -4.16 0.10 25.99
C PRO A 41 -3.51 1.46 25.69
N THR A 42 -3.51 2.34 26.70
CA THR A 42 -2.76 3.60 26.66
C THR A 42 -1.36 3.40 27.25
N CYS A 43 -0.38 4.15 26.77
CA CYS A 43 1.00 4.16 27.28
C CYS A 43 1.62 5.55 27.10
N PRO A 44 2.83 5.83 27.62
CA PRO A 44 3.47 7.15 27.47
C PRO A 44 3.68 7.59 26.01
N ALA A 45 3.64 6.67 25.05
CA ALA A 45 3.77 6.97 23.62
C ALA A 45 2.42 7.11 22.88
N TRP A 46 1.32 6.54 23.40
CA TRP A 46 0.01 6.55 22.75
C TRP A 46 -1.17 6.63 23.75
N PRO A 47 -2.14 7.53 23.57
CA PRO A 47 -2.17 8.59 22.56
C PRO A 47 -1.00 9.58 22.73
N THR A 48 -0.67 10.27 21.64
CA THR A 48 0.38 11.30 21.67
C THR A 48 -0.07 12.55 22.44
N CYS A 49 0.87 13.40 22.83
CA CYS A 49 0.60 14.71 23.43
C CYS A 49 1.23 15.81 22.53
N PRO A 50 0.44 16.55 21.75
CA PRO A 50 -1.02 16.51 21.65
C PRO A 50 -1.55 15.25 20.93
N PRO A 51 -2.79 14.81 21.21
CA PRO A 51 -3.40 13.65 20.56
C PRO A 51 -3.49 13.77 19.04
N ARG A 52 -3.26 12.65 18.33
CA ARG A 52 -3.36 12.54 16.87
C ARG A 52 -4.35 11.47 16.46
N ALA A 53 -4.95 11.64 15.28
CA ALA A 53 -5.89 10.67 14.71
C ALA A 53 -5.17 9.49 14.02
N ASN A 54 -3.87 9.61 13.75
CA ASN A 54 -3.04 8.57 13.16
C ASN A 54 -1.68 8.48 13.89
N PRO A 55 -1.16 7.26 14.15
CA PRO A 55 0.14 7.08 14.81
C PRO A 55 1.33 7.55 13.97
N TYR A 56 1.23 7.51 12.64
CA TYR A 56 2.32 7.86 11.73
C TYR A 56 2.59 9.37 11.74
N CYS A 57 1.62 10.18 11.34
CA CYS A 57 1.73 11.63 11.30
C CYS A 57 0.39 12.32 11.65
N GLU A 58 0.41 13.65 11.70
CA GLU A 58 -0.83 14.46 11.76
C GLU A 58 -1.71 14.16 10.52
N ALA A 59 -3.04 14.27 10.64
CA ALA A 59 -3.98 13.80 9.63
C ALA A 59 -3.78 14.48 8.26
N GLY A 60 -3.55 15.79 8.23
CA GLY A 60 -3.27 16.53 7.00
C GLY A 60 -1.94 16.13 6.35
N MET A 61 -0.99 15.59 7.13
CA MET A 61 0.28 15.09 6.60
C MET A 61 0.17 13.71 5.95
N LEU A 62 -0.96 12.99 6.13
CA LEU A 62 -1.14 11.67 5.50
C LEU A 62 -1.19 11.76 3.98
N THR A 63 -1.59 12.91 3.41
CA THR A 63 -1.57 13.12 1.96
C THR A 63 -0.23 13.57 1.42
N HIS A 64 0.72 13.91 2.29
CA HIS A 64 2.00 14.44 1.84
C HIS A 64 2.79 13.34 1.11
N PRO A 65 3.44 13.61 -0.04
CA PRO A 65 4.18 12.60 -0.82
C PRO A 65 5.24 11.81 -0.05
N LEU A 66 5.80 12.39 1.02
CA LEU A 66 6.74 11.71 1.92
C LEU A 66 6.09 10.67 2.84
N ALA A 67 4.79 10.82 3.11
CA ALA A 67 3.99 9.88 3.89
C ALA A 67 3.24 8.89 2.98
N SER A 68 2.67 9.39 1.89
CA SER A 68 1.94 8.63 0.89
C SER A 68 2.50 8.92 -0.50
N PRO A 69 3.47 8.12 -0.98
CA PRO A 69 4.10 8.33 -2.28
C PRO A 69 3.13 8.39 -3.47
N ALA A 70 1.93 7.79 -3.37
CA ALA A 70 0.88 7.91 -4.37
C ALA A 70 0.46 9.37 -4.67
N ALA A 71 0.70 10.31 -3.76
CA ALA A 71 0.43 11.73 -3.96
C ALA A 71 1.57 12.49 -4.67
N ALA A 72 2.69 11.86 -5.01
CA ALA A 72 3.81 12.55 -5.66
C ALA A 72 3.48 12.98 -7.10
N ASP A 73 3.76 14.25 -7.42
CA ASP A 73 3.52 14.84 -8.75
C ASP A 73 4.54 14.39 -9.81
N ASP A 74 5.75 14.03 -9.38
CA ASP A 74 6.85 13.68 -10.28
C ASP A 74 7.67 12.50 -9.75
N TRP A 75 7.96 11.57 -10.65
CA TRP A 75 8.78 10.38 -10.43
C TRP A 75 10.05 10.39 -11.30
N THR A 76 10.37 11.50 -11.96
CA THR A 76 11.56 11.63 -12.80
C THR A 76 12.82 11.28 -12.00
N GLY A 77 13.63 10.38 -12.55
CA GLY A 77 14.83 9.89 -11.87
C GLY A 77 14.60 8.82 -10.80
N ALA A 78 13.36 8.34 -10.64
CA ALA A 78 13.06 7.20 -9.78
C ALA A 78 13.89 5.97 -10.18
N CYS A 79 14.29 5.19 -9.17
CA CYS A 79 15.01 3.95 -9.40
C CYS A 79 14.09 2.86 -10.00
N LEU A 80 14.68 1.80 -10.53
CA LEU A 80 13.94 0.61 -11.00
C LEU A 80 13.02 0.09 -9.88
N LEU A 81 11.77 -0.25 -10.18
CA LEU A 81 10.85 -0.81 -9.20
C LEU A 81 10.55 -2.27 -9.50
N TRP A 82 10.66 -3.11 -8.48
CA TRP A 82 10.00 -4.40 -8.44
C TRP A 82 9.01 -4.39 -7.29
N LEU A 83 7.75 -4.72 -7.56
CA LEU A 83 6.63 -4.68 -6.64
C LEU A 83 5.94 -6.04 -6.67
N GLY A 84 5.84 -6.69 -5.53
CA GLY A 84 5.05 -7.90 -5.36
C GLY A 84 3.95 -7.67 -4.32
N SER A 85 2.70 -7.99 -4.63
CA SER A 85 1.58 -7.85 -3.70
C SER A 85 0.55 -8.96 -3.91
N GLY A 86 -0.32 -9.16 -2.93
CA GLY A 86 -1.58 -9.85 -3.15
C GLY A 86 -2.62 -8.98 -3.87
N GLN A 87 -3.86 -9.45 -3.92
CA GLN A 87 -5.03 -8.68 -4.32
C GLN A 87 -5.51 -7.83 -3.13
N GLU A 88 -4.66 -6.90 -2.71
CA GLU A 88 -4.77 -6.21 -1.43
C GLU A 88 -5.70 -4.99 -1.50
N GLN A 89 -6.22 -4.57 -0.35
CA GLN A 89 -6.98 -3.33 -0.14
C GLN A 89 -6.19 -2.08 -0.51
N ILE A 90 -4.87 -2.13 -0.44
CA ILE A 90 -3.96 -1.00 -0.70
C ILE A 90 -3.36 -1.01 -2.12
N VAL A 91 -3.76 -1.95 -2.98
CA VAL A 91 -3.06 -2.22 -4.24
C VAL A 91 -3.16 -1.07 -5.25
N ASP A 92 -4.27 -0.31 -5.26
CA ASP A 92 -4.47 0.77 -6.23
C ASP A 92 -3.40 1.88 -6.09
N ALA A 93 -2.96 2.18 -4.87
CA ALA A 93 -1.91 3.18 -4.63
C ALA A 93 -0.55 2.73 -5.20
N SER A 94 -0.21 1.46 -5.02
CA SER A 94 1.04 0.88 -5.55
C SER A 94 1.02 0.76 -7.07
N ARG A 95 -0.16 0.44 -7.64
CA ARG A 95 -0.40 0.46 -9.09
C ARG A 95 -0.25 1.86 -9.69
N LEU A 96 -0.78 2.89 -9.02
CA LEU A 96 -0.61 4.29 -9.43
C LEU A 96 0.88 4.66 -9.49
N VAL A 97 1.64 4.38 -8.43
CA VAL A 97 3.08 4.65 -8.38
C VAL A 97 3.82 3.92 -9.52
N ALA A 98 3.51 2.64 -9.76
CA ALA A 98 4.12 1.87 -10.84
C ALA A 98 3.85 2.49 -12.23
N ARG A 99 2.60 2.90 -12.50
CA ARG A 99 2.22 3.58 -13.74
C ARG A 99 2.95 4.90 -13.90
N GLU A 100 3.01 5.74 -12.86
CA GLU A 100 3.67 7.05 -12.95
C GLU A 100 5.19 6.93 -13.15
N VAL A 101 5.84 5.98 -12.48
CA VAL A 101 7.26 5.69 -12.71
C VAL A 101 7.49 5.21 -14.15
N HIS A 102 6.60 4.37 -14.68
CA HIS A 102 6.68 3.95 -16.08
C HIS A 102 6.50 5.12 -17.05
N ARG A 103 5.53 6.00 -16.79
CA ARG A 103 5.20 7.16 -17.63
C ARG A 103 6.38 8.10 -17.84
N VAL A 104 7.23 8.27 -16.82
CA VAL A 104 8.45 9.10 -16.90
C VAL A 104 9.68 8.34 -17.43
N GLY A 105 9.50 7.16 -18.04
CA GLY A 105 10.57 6.35 -18.62
C GLY A 105 11.28 5.41 -17.65
N GLY A 106 10.76 5.26 -16.43
CA GLY A 106 11.23 4.28 -15.45
C GLY A 106 10.88 2.85 -15.85
N SER A 107 11.58 1.90 -15.22
CA SER A 107 11.37 0.46 -15.41
C SER A 107 10.69 -0.11 -14.17
N ILE A 108 9.56 -0.79 -14.39
CA ILE A 108 8.77 -1.41 -13.33
C ILE A 108 8.57 -2.90 -13.57
N THR A 109 8.45 -3.67 -12.49
CA THR A 109 7.96 -5.04 -12.53
C THR A 109 6.92 -5.18 -11.43
N LEU A 110 5.69 -5.53 -11.78
CA LEU A 110 4.59 -5.71 -10.85
C LEU A 110 4.08 -7.15 -10.90
N ARG A 111 3.90 -7.76 -9.73
CA ARG A 111 3.35 -9.11 -9.54
C ARG A 111 2.22 -9.03 -8.54
N GLU A 112 1.01 -9.31 -8.98
CA GLU A 112 -0.17 -9.34 -8.11
C GLU A 112 -0.76 -10.73 -8.04
N TYR A 113 -0.99 -11.26 -6.83
CA TYR A 113 -1.50 -12.61 -6.64
C TYR A 113 -2.98 -12.60 -6.26
N GLU A 114 -3.80 -13.29 -7.05
CA GLU A 114 -5.24 -13.44 -6.84
C GLU A 114 -5.56 -14.02 -5.46
N ASN A 115 -6.53 -13.41 -4.76
CA ASN A 115 -7.02 -13.84 -3.45
C ASN A 115 -5.94 -13.99 -2.36
N MET A 116 -4.77 -13.36 -2.53
CA MET A 116 -3.76 -13.28 -1.49
C MET A 116 -3.92 -11.97 -0.70
N PRO A 117 -3.93 -11.99 0.65
CA PRO A 117 -4.02 -10.78 1.46
C PRO A 117 -2.67 -10.04 1.55
N HIS A 118 -2.69 -8.90 2.21
CA HIS A 118 -1.52 -8.10 2.53
C HIS A 118 -0.53 -8.91 3.35
N THR A 119 0.73 -8.91 2.90
CA THR A 119 1.82 -9.71 3.48
C THR A 119 1.50 -11.21 3.55
N PHE A 120 0.75 -11.75 2.59
CA PHE A 120 0.38 -13.19 2.55
C PHE A 120 1.57 -14.14 2.71
N LEU A 121 2.78 -13.71 2.33
CA LEU A 121 4.02 -14.47 2.52
C LEU A 121 4.33 -14.79 3.99
N VAL A 122 3.87 -13.98 4.94
CA VAL A 122 4.04 -14.18 6.38
C VAL A 122 3.00 -15.16 6.91
N VAL A 123 1.77 -15.10 6.40
CA VAL A 123 0.64 -15.91 6.88
C VAL A 123 0.61 -17.29 6.21
N PHE A 124 0.82 -17.33 4.91
CA PHE A 124 0.74 -18.52 4.06
C PHE A 124 2.12 -18.95 3.56
N TRP A 125 3.06 -19.12 4.49
CA TRP A 125 4.47 -19.39 4.17
C TRP A 125 4.71 -20.67 3.34
N THR A 126 3.80 -21.65 3.39
CA THR A 126 3.90 -22.90 2.60
C THR A 126 3.23 -22.82 1.22
N ALA A 127 2.46 -21.76 0.95
CA ALA A 127 1.70 -21.63 -0.28
C ALA A 127 2.63 -21.54 -1.51
N PRO A 128 2.24 -22.13 -2.66
CA PRO A 128 3.00 -22.02 -3.90
C PRO A 128 3.28 -20.57 -4.33
N GLN A 129 2.30 -19.68 -4.13
CA GLN A 129 2.39 -18.23 -4.36
C GLN A 129 3.55 -17.62 -3.57
N THR A 130 3.68 -17.99 -2.30
CA THR A 130 4.73 -17.46 -1.40
C THR A 130 6.11 -17.91 -1.86
N LYS A 131 6.25 -19.16 -2.29
CA LYS A 131 7.52 -19.65 -2.85
C LYS A 131 7.89 -18.89 -4.12
N GLN A 132 6.92 -18.65 -4.99
CA GLN A 132 7.15 -17.93 -6.24
C GLN A 132 7.55 -16.47 -5.99
N ILE A 133 6.76 -15.72 -5.21
CA ILE A 133 7.01 -14.29 -4.99
C ILE A 133 8.35 -14.05 -4.29
N LEU A 134 8.74 -14.90 -3.32
CA LEU A 134 10.02 -14.78 -2.63
C LEU A 134 11.20 -15.12 -3.56
N ALA A 135 11.05 -16.13 -4.42
CA ALA A 135 12.07 -16.45 -5.42
C ALA A 135 12.26 -15.31 -6.44
N GLU A 136 11.16 -14.77 -6.97
CA GLU A 136 11.21 -13.64 -7.90
C GLU A 136 11.77 -12.37 -7.21
N TRP A 137 11.37 -12.10 -5.98
CA TRP A 137 11.88 -10.96 -5.21
C TRP A 137 13.40 -11.01 -5.02
N ALA A 138 13.92 -12.17 -4.58
CA ALA A 138 15.35 -12.38 -4.40
C ALA A 138 16.13 -12.25 -5.73
N GLN A 139 15.59 -12.83 -6.82
CA GLN A 139 16.19 -12.72 -8.14
C GLN A 139 16.23 -11.25 -8.60
N SER A 140 15.16 -10.50 -8.43
CA SER A 140 15.09 -9.09 -8.80
C SER A 140 16.11 -8.23 -8.04
N ILE A 141 16.33 -8.49 -6.75
CA ILE A 141 17.38 -7.82 -5.97
C ILE A 141 18.77 -8.07 -6.58
N VAL A 142 19.10 -9.33 -6.88
CA VAL A 142 20.38 -9.69 -7.49
C VAL A 142 20.56 -9.04 -8.86
N ARG A 143 19.52 -9.07 -9.69
CA ARG A 143 19.52 -8.47 -11.04
C ARG A 143 19.73 -6.96 -10.98
N PHE A 144 19.00 -6.27 -10.10
CA PHE A 144 19.17 -4.83 -9.89
C PHE A 144 20.58 -4.50 -9.38
N GLY A 145 21.15 -5.30 -8.48
CA GLY A 145 22.52 -5.14 -8.00
C GLY A 145 23.58 -5.30 -9.10
N ARG A 146 23.27 -6.03 -10.17
CA ARG A 146 24.13 -6.18 -11.37
C ARG A 146 23.92 -5.06 -12.40
N GLY A 147 23.04 -4.11 -12.12
CA GLY A 147 22.71 -3.03 -13.05
C GLY A 147 21.75 -3.44 -14.18
N GLU A 148 21.12 -4.61 -14.10
CA GLU A 148 20.11 -5.02 -15.08
C GLU A 148 18.88 -4.11 -15.00
N ARG A 149 18.40 -3.67 -16.16
CA ARG A 149 17.23 -2.80 -16.30
C ARG A 149 16.17 -3.51 -17.16
N PRO A 150 15.30 -4.35 -16.57
CA PRO A 150 14.27 -5.04 -17.33
C PRO A 150 13.26 -4.06 -17.94
N THR A 151 12.64 -4.42 -19.05
CA THR A 151 11.52 -3.65 -19.60
C THR A 151 10.33 -3.70 -18.63
N SER A 152 9.51 -2.63 -18.62
CA SER A 152 8.31 -2.59 -17.79
C SER A 152 7.38 -3.77 -18.05
N ASN A 153 6.89 -4.39 -16.97
CA ASN A 153 6.02 -5.56 -17.03
C ASN A 153 5.12 -5.60 -15.80
N ALA A 154 3.83 -5.84 -15.99
CA ALA A 154 2.88 -6.09 -14.92
C ALA A 154 2.11 -7.39 -15.17
N GLN A 155 1.88 -8.17 -14.12
CA GLN A 155 1.18 -9.46 -14.21
C GLN A 155 0.23 -9.67 -13.04
N PHE A 156 -0.94 -10.22 -13.34
CA PHE A 156 -1.88 -10.78 -12.37
C PHE A 156 -1.77 -12.31 -12.38
N ILE A 157 -1.56 -12.92 -11.22
CA ILE A 157 -1.21 -14.33 -11.07
C ILE A 157 -2.39 -15.06 -10.44
N ARG A 158 -2.97 -16.00 -11.19
CA ARG A 158 -4.15 -16.78 -10.77
C ARG A 158 -3.83 -17.77 -9.66
N ALA A 159 -4.72 -17.89 -8.68
CA ALA A 159 -4.46 -18.61 -7.43
C ALA A 159 -4.22 -20.12 -7.60
N ARG A 160 -4.94 -20.78 -8.51
CA ARG A 160 -4.94 -22.25 -8.60
C ARG A 160 -3.75 -22.83 -9.38
N VAL A 161 -3.33 -22.14 -10.44
CA VAL A 161 -2.35 -22.65 -11.42
C VAL A 161 -1.11 -21.75 -11.55
N LEU A 162 -1.09 -20.62 -10.84
CA LEU A 162 -0.03 -19.60 -10.95
C LEU A 162 0.16 -19.09 -12.39
N THR A 163 -0.90 -19.16 -13.20
CA THR A 163 -0.90 -18.58 -14.54
C THR A 163 -0.78 -17.07 -14.41
N ALA A 164 0.25 -16.52 -15.04
CA ALA A 164 0.46 -15.09 -15.12
C ALA A 164 -0.30 -14.51 -16.32
N GLU A 165 -1.28 -13.67 -16.04
CA GLU A 165 -2.00 -12.87 -17.02
C GLU A 165 -1.33 -11.49 -17.13
N PRO A 166 -0.98 -11.02 -18.34
CA PRO A 166 -0.37 -9.72 -18.51
C PRO A 166 -1.37 -8.61 -18.18
N LEU A 167 -0.88 -7.58 -17.48
CA LEU A 167 -1.57 -6.31 -17.29
C LEU A 167 -0.89 -5.25 -18.18
N VAL A 168 -1.68 -4.33 -18.73
CA VAL A 168 -1.16 -3.15 -19.43
C VAL A 168 -0.71 -2.14 -18.39
N VAL A 169 0.56 -1.72 -18.44
CA VAL A 169 1.17 -0.90 -17.39
C VAL A 169 0.52 0.49 -17.32
N GLU A 170 0.16 1.02 -18.47
CA GLU A 170 -0.52 2.31 -18.65
C GLU A 170 -1.94 2.30 -18.06
N ASP A 171 -2.58 1.12 -18.03
CA ASP A 171 -3.97 0.95 -17.58
C ASP A 171 -4.09 0.34 -16.16
N LEU A 172 -2.98 0.30 -15.39
CA LEU A 172 -2.98 -0.29 -14.05
C LEU A 172 -4.03 0.32 -13.11
N VAL A 173 -4.31 1.61 -13.27
CA VAL A 173 -5.41 2.32 -12.60
C VAL A 173 -6.13 3.23 -13.58
N SER A 174 -7.44 3.41 -13.38
CA SER A 174 -8.32 4.19 -14.26
C SER A 174 -8.48 5.67 -13.87
N PHE A 175 -7.68 6.16 -12.94
CA PHE A 175 -7.79 7.51 -12.37
C PHE A 175 -6.45 8.26 -12.45
N THR A 176 -6.48 9.59 -12.39
CA THR A 176 -5.29 10.44 -12.46
C THR A 176 -4.65 10.67 -11.08
N VAL A 177 -3.44 11.23 -11.05
CA VAL A 177 -2.77 11.63 -9.80
C VAL A 177 -3.57 12.71 -9.07
N GLU A 178 -4.16 13.66 -9.80
CA GLU A 178 -4.98 14.72 -9.23
C GLU A 178 -6.24 14.18 -8.55
N GLN A 179 -6.91 13.21 -9.19
CA GLN A 179 -8.06 12.51 -8.58
C GLN A 179 -7.63 11.75 -7.32
N ALA A 180 -6.47 11.08 -7.36
CA ALA A 180 -5.91 10.38 -6.21
C ALA A 180 -5.66 11.36 -5.04
N GLN A 181 -4.99 12.49 -5.30
CA GLN A 181 -4.74 13.53 -4.31
C GLN A 181 -6.04 14.10 -3.71
N GLU A 182 -7.05 14.35 -4.53
CA GLU A 182 -8.36 14.83 -4.08
C GLU A 182 -9.06 13.82 -3.15
N TRP A 183 -9.06 12.54 -3.51
CA TRP A 183 -9.65 11.48 -2.69
C TRP A 183 -8.90 11.33 -1.37
N MET A 184 -7.57 11.32 -1.41
CA MET A 184 -6.72 11.23 -0.23
C MET A 184 -6.99 12.42 0.70
N TRP A 185 -7.02 13.64 0.16
CA TRP A 185 -7.34 14.86 0.93
C TRP A 185 -8.73 14.80 1.55
N THR A 186 -9.74 14.46 0.76
CA THR A 186 -11.12 14.34 1.23
C THR A 186 -11.24 13.31 2.36
N LYS A 187 -10.53 12.18 2.25
CA LYS A 187 -10.50 11.14 3.28
C LYS A 187 -9.90 11.64 4.59
N THR A 188 -8.92 12.55 4.56
CA THR A 188 -8.33 13.12 5.79
C THR A 188 -9.34 13.84 6.69
N HIS A 189 -10.40 14.44 6.12
CA HIS A 189 -11.45 15.11 6.91
C HIS A 189 -12.24 14.13 7.82
N GLY A 190 -12.21 12.83 7.51
CA GLY A 190 -12.79 11.78 8.34
C GLY A 190 -11.94 11.40 9.55
N TYR A 191 -10.64 11.70 9.55
CA TYR A 191 -9.72 11.35 10.63
C TYR A 191 -9.93 12.28 11.83
N LYS A 192 -10.61 11.77 12.86
CA LYS A 192 -10.89 12.50 14.09
C LYS A 192 -10.16 11.86 15.25
N VAL A 193 -9.57 12.69 16.11
CA VAL A 193 -9.05 12.24 17.40
C VAL A 193 -10.24 11.79 18.25
N PRO A 194 -10.29 10.53 18.71
CA PRO A 194 -11.36 10.08 19.60
C PRO A 194 -11.45 10.95 20.85
N ALA A 195 -12.67 11.27 21.30
CA ALA A 195 -12.88 12.18 22.44
C ALA A 195 -12.13 11.72 23.70
N PHE A 196 -12.07 10.41 23.95
CA PHE A 196 -11.35 9.85 25.10
C PHE A 196 -9.83 10.01 25.02
N HIS A 197 -9.24 10.20 23.82
CA HIS A 197 -7.84 10.60 23.70
C HIS A 197 -7.61 12.08 24.04
N GLN A 198 -8.61 12.94 23.78
CA GLN A 198 -8.53 14.37 24.09
C GLN A 198 -8.67 14.63 25.59
N GLU A 199 -9.45 13.82 26.29
CA GLU A 199 -9.74 13.97 27.72
C GLU A 199 -8.60 13.49 28.64
N GLY A 200 -7.50 12.93 28.10
CA GLY A 200 -6.38 12.40 28.88
C GLY A 200 -6.77 11.26 29.83
N ARG A 201 -7.93 10.62 29.61
CA ARG A 201 -8.43 9.54 30.46
C ARG A 201 -7.66 8.27 30.14
N SER A 202 -6.67 7.95 30.97
CA SER A 202 -6.05 6.63 30.96
C SER A 202 -7.13 5.58 31.26
N SER A 203 -7.17 4.52 30.45
CA SER A 203 -7.99 3.34 30.67
C SER A 203 -7.36 2.34 31.65
N LEU A 204 -6.30 2.74 32.36
CA LEU A 204 -5.61 1.98 33.39
C LEU A 204 -6.02 2.43 34.80
#